data_AF-A0A948Q8R5-F1
#
_entry.id   AF-A0A948Q8R5-F1
#
_cell.length_a   1.000
_cell.length_b   1.000
_cell.length_c   1.000
_cell.angle_alpha   90.00
_cell.angle_beta   90.00
_cell.angle_gamma   90.00
#
_symmetry.space_group_name_H-M   'P 1'
#
loop_
_entity.id
_entity.type
_entity.pdbx_description
1 polymer ?
#
loop_
_entity_poly.entity_id
_entity_poly.type
_entity_poly.pdbx_seq_one_letter_code
_entity_poly.pdbx_strand_id
1 'polypeptide(L)'
;MSFWQNPGVIALGSGLAAQAAKVVVELLVRRRWRPMLFLANGGMPSSHAATVTTLCLLVGFRSGFTSDMFSLALVFGLFVVFEATGLRLEIGKQAQLLNQLLDG
;
A
#
# COMPACT_ATOMS: atom_id res chain seq x y z
N MET A 1 -0.10 19.99 -20.38
CA MET A 1 0.44 19.31 -19.18
C MET A 1 1.30 18.16 -19.64
N SER A 2 2.54 18.06 -19.13
CA SER A 2 3.42 16.93 -19.48
C SER A 2 2.90 15.63 -18.86
N PHE A 3 2.98 14.51 -19.58
CA PHE A 3 2.54 13.18 -19.12
C PHE A 3 3.11 12.83 -17.73
N TRP A 4 4.37 13.20 -17.49
CA TRP A 4 5.09 12.99 -16.23
C TRP A 4 4.51 13.73 -15.03
N GLN A 5 3.69 14.76 -15.27
CA GLN A 5 3.02 15.52 -14.23
C GLN A 5 1.64 14.94 -13.91
N ASN A 6 1.19 13.85 -14.52
CA ASN A 6 -0.13 13.30 -14.20
C ASN A 6 -0.15 12.72 -12.76
N PRO A 7 -1.14 13.08 -11.91
CA PRO A 7 -1.23 12.57 -10.53
C PRO A 7 -1.22 11.05 -10.43
N GLY A 8 -1.81 10.35 -11.40
CA GLY A 8 -1.82 8.88 -11.46
C GLY A 8 -0.42 8.31 -11.70
N VAL A 9 0.37 8.91 -12.59
CA VAL A 9 1.75 8.47 -12.88
C VAL A 9 2.65 8.65 -11.64
N ILE A 10 2.51 9.78 -10.93
CA ILE A 10 3.27 10.05 -9.70
C ILE A 10 2.85 9.08 -8.59
N ALA A 11 1.56 8.82 -8.45
CA ALA A 11 1.04 7.85 -7.48
C ALA A 11 1.60 6.44 -7.73
N LEU A 12 1.58 5.96 -8.97
CA LEU A 12 2.16 4.66 -9.33
C LEU A 12 3.67 4.60 -9.05
N GLY A 13 4.39 5.68 -9.33
CA GLY A 13 5.81 5.80 -8.99
C GLY A 13 6.07 5.68 -7.48
N SER A 14 5.21 6.26 -6.64
CA SER A 14 5.33 6.15 -5.18
C SER A 14 5.11 4.71 -4.67
N GLY A 15 4.20 3.96 -5.29
CA GLY A 15 3.98 2.54 -4.99
C GLY A 15 5.21 1.70 -5.29
N LEU A 16 5.84 1.93 -6.45
CA LEU A 16 7.08 1.26 -6.84
C LEU A 16 8.24 1.62 -5.89
N ALA A 17 8.34 2.89 -5.50
CA ALA A 17 9.33 3.33 -4.52
C ALA A 17 9.14 2.65 -3.15
N ALA A 18 7.90 2.51 -2.69
CA ALA A 18 7.59 1.77 -1.47
C ALA A 18 7.95 0.28 -1.58
N GLN A 19 7.73 -0.33 -2.74
CA GLN A 19 8.15 -1.70 -3.04
C GLN A 19 9.68 -1.86 -2.95
N ALA A 20 10.44 -0.89 -3.46
CA ALA A 20 11.90 -0.87 -3.36
C ALA A 20 12.36 -0.67 -1.90
N ALA A 21 11.72 0.27 -1.19
CA ALA A 21 11.99 0.54 0.21
C ALA A 21 11.78 -0.70 1.08
N LYS A 22 10.80 -1.55 0.76
CA LYS A 22 10.60 -2.83 1.46
C LYS A 22 11.83 -3.74 1.40
N VAL A 23 12.46 -3.88 0.23
CA VAL A 23 13.67 -4.70 0.08
C VAL A 23 14.83 -4.10 0.87
N VAL A 24 14.98 -2.77 0.84
CA VAL A 24 16.03 -2.05 1.57
C VAL A 24 15.83 -2.14 3.08
N VAL A 25 14.60 -1.99 3.58
CA VAL A 25 14.27 -2.10 5.01
C VAL A 25 14.48 -3.53 5.50
N GLU A 26 14.07 -4.55 4.75
CA GLU A 26 14.33 -5.95 5.09
C GLU A 26 15.84 -6.24 5.17
N LEU A 27 16.60 -5.67 4.24
CA LEU A 27 18.04 -5.79 4.21
C LEU A 27 18.72 -5.09 5.39
N LEU A 28 18.31 -3.87 5.74
CA LEU A 28 18.98 -3.08 6.79
C LEU A 28 18.55 -3.49 8.20
N VAL A 29 17.25 -3.69 8.42
CA VAL A 29 16.68 -3.98 9.75
C VAL A 29 16.81 -5.46 10.09
N ARG A 30 16.47 -6.35 9.16
CA ARG A 30 16.50 -7.80 9.41
C ARG A 30 17.80 -8.45 8.96
N ARG A 31 18.69 -7.73 8.26
CA ARG A 31 19.95 -8.24 7.70
C ARG A 31 19.78 -9.51 6.86
N ARG A 32 18.61 -9.64 6.21
CA ARG A 32 18.28 -10.78 5.35
C ARG A 32 18.14 -10.29 3.93
N TRP A 33 18.98 -10.82 3.03
CA TRP A 33 18.87 -10.54 1.61
C TRP A 33 17.70 -11.33 1.02
N ARG A 34 16.56 -10.66 0.81
CA ARG A 34 15.33 -11.29 0.27
C ARG A 34 14.75 -10.45 -0.87
N PRO A 35 15.36 -10.44 -2.06
CA PRO A 35 14.90 -9.63 -3.20
C PRO A 35 13.50 -10.03 -3.67
N MET A 36 13.10 -11.28 -3.42
CA MET A 36 11.74 -11.79 -3.68
C MET A 36 10.64 -11.03 -2.90
N LEU A 37 10.97 -10.26 -1.84
CA LEU A 37 10.01 -9.39 -1.17
C LEU A 37 9.46 -8.28 -2.08
N PHE A 38 10.18 -7.93 -3.14
CA PHE A 38 9.70 -6.97 -4.13
C PHE A 38 8.46 -7.48 -4.88
N LEU A 39 8.35 -8.80 -5.07
CA LEU A 39 7.23 -9.46 -5.73
C LEU A 39 6.19 -10.02 -4.73
N ALA A 40 6.47 -9.90 -3.42
CA ALA A 40 5.60 -10.45 -2.38
C ALA A 40 4.44 -9.49 -2.04
N ASN A 41 3.22 -10.01 -2.04
CA ASN A 41 1.99 -9.27 -1.74
C ASN A 41 1.76 -8.98 -0.23
N GLY A 42 2.83 -8.88 0.58
CA GLY A 42 2.74 -8.70 2.04
C GLY A 42 3.99 -8.07 2.66
N GLY A 43 3.87 -7.48 3.86
CA GLY A 43 4.96 -6.80 4.60
C GLY A 43 4.91 -5.27 4.56
N MET A 44 5.64 -4.62 5.48
CA MET A 44 5.79 -3.16 5.57
C MET A 44 7.05 -2.68 4.83
N PRO A 45 7.07 -1.48 4.22
CA PRO A 45 5.95 -0.56 3.98
C PRO A 45 4.98 -1.07 2.89
N SER A 46 3.74 -0.57 2.90
CA SER A 46 2.68 -0.99 1.96
C SER A 46 2.66 -0.11 0.70
N SER A 47 2.88 -0.72 -0.46
CA SER A 47 2.84 -0.02 -1.75
C SER A 47 1.44 0.44 -2.13
N HIS A 48 0.41 -0.37 -1.91
CA HIS A 48 -1.00 0.03 -2.13
C HIS A 48 -1.38 1.26 -1.29
N ALA A 49 -0.97 1.31 -0.02
CA ALA A 49 -1.23 2.46 0.83
C ALA A 49 -0.46 3.70 0.33
N ALA A 50 0.82 3.55 -0.02
CA ALA A 50 1.64 4.65 -0.53
C ALA A 50 1.08 5.27 -1.83
N THR A 51 0.69 4.42 -2.79
CA THR A 51 0.07 4.86 -4.06
C THR A 51 -1.19 5.65 -3.82
N VAL A 52 -2.08 5.12 -3.01
CA VAL A 52 -3.40 5.70 -2.72
C VAL A 52 -3.29 7.02 -1.95
N THR A 53 -2.47 7.05 -0.89
CA THR A 53 -2.24 8.27 -0.11
C THR A 53 -1.64 9.38 -0.97
N THR A 54 -0.68 9.03 -1.84
CA THR A 54 -0.05 9.98 -2.77
C THR A 54 -1.06 10.52 -3.78
N LEU A 55 -1.91 9.66 -4.34
CA LEU A 55 -2.96 10.08 -5.27
C LEU A 55 -3.94 11.05 -4.59
N CYS A 56 -4.44 10.70 -3.40
CA CYS A 56 -5.38 11.51 -2.65
C CYS A 56 -4.81 12.90 -2.33
N LEU A 57 -3.56 12.97 -1.85
CA LEU A 57 -2.87 14.23 -1.58
C LEU A 57 -2.68 15.07 -2.85
N LEU A 58 -2.21 14.47 -3.94
CA LEU A 58 -1.98 15.20 -5.19
C LEU A 58 -3.28 15.74 -5.79
N VAL A 59 -4.37 14.98 -5.70
CA VAL A 59 -5.70 15.45 -6.13
C VAL A 59 -6.18 16.58 -5.22
N GLY A 60 -6.00 16.47 -3.91
CA GLY A 60 -6.33 17.55 -2.97
C GLY A 60 -5.56 18.84 -3.23
N PHE A 61 -4.24 18.74 -3.50
CA PHE A 61 -3.41 19.91 -3.81
C PHE A 61 -3.71 20.54 -5.17
N ARG A 62 -4.17 19.77 -6.17
CA ARG A 62 -4.41 20.28 -7.52
C ARG A 62 -5.85 20.71 -7.78
N SER A 63 -6.81 19.91 -7.33
CA SER A 63 -8.23 20.15 -7.55
C SER A 63 -8.88 20.83 -6.35
N GLY A 64 -8.19 20.90 -5.21
CA GLY A 64 -8.72 21.43 -3.95
C GLY A 64 -9.37 20.34 -3.09
N PHE A 65 -9.24 20.48 -1.78
CA PHE A 65 -9.79 19.54 -0.79
C PHE A 65 -11.33 19.53 -0.70
N THR A 66 -12.00 20.50 -1.32
CA THR A 66 -13.48 20.58 -1.40
C THR A 66 -14.01 20.11 -2.75
N SER A 67 -13.16 19.58 -3.64
CA SER A 67 -13.57 19.13 -4.97
C SER A 67 -14.14 17.72 -4.98
N ASP A 68 -15.07 17.45 -5.90
CA ASP A 68 -15.63 16.11 -6.12
C ASP A 68 -14.55 15.06 -6.42
N MET A 69 -13.49 15.47 -7.14
CA MET A 69 -12.35 14.61 -7.45
C MET A 69 -11.58 14.21 -6.20
N PHE A 70 -11.38 15.12 -5.23
CA PHE A 70 -10.75 14.78 -3.96
C PHE A 70 -11.62 13.84 -3.15
N SER A 71 -12.93 14.10 -3.07
CA SER A 71 -13.89 13.22 -2.38
C SER A 71 -13.86 11.80 -2.95
N LEU A 72 -13.84 11.65 -4.28
CA LEU A 72 -13.72 10.36 -4.95
C LEU A 72 -12.39 9.67 -4.61
N ALA A 73 -11.27 10.38 -4.72
CA ALA A 73 -9.94 9.83 -4.42
C ALA A 73 -9.78 9.43 -2.95
N LEU A 74 -10.38 10.19 -2.02
CA LEU A 74 -10.38 9.92 -0.59
C LEU A 74 -11.19 8.66 -0.26
N VAL A 75 -12.44 8.57 -0.75
CA VAL A 75 -13.31 7.40 -0.51
C VAL A 75 -12.71 6.14 -1.13
N PHE A 76 -12.24 6.21 -2.38
CA PHE A 76 -11.52 5.12 -3.02
C PHE A 76 -10.31 4.70 -2.17
N GLY A 77 -9.56 5.68 -1.67
CA GLY A 77 -8.38 5.38 -0.88
C GLY A 77 -8.65 4.72 0.46
N LEU A 78 -9.70 5.15 1.15
CA LEU A 78 -10.17 4.50 2.36
C LEU A 78 -10.57 3.05 2.07
N PHE A 79 -11.34 2.79 1.01
CA PHE A 79 -11.72 1.43 0.61
C PHE A 79 -10.50 0.52 0.40
N VAL A 80 -9.48 0.98 -0.33
CA VAL A 80 -8.26 0.20 -0.55
C VAL A 80 -7.53 -0.11 0.76
N VAL A 81 -7.46 0.85 1.69
CA VAL A 81 -6.85 0.64 3.01
C VAL A 81 -7.68 -0.34 3.86
N PHE A 82 -9.01 -0.23 3.83
CA PHE A 82 -9.91 -1.13 4.55
C PHE A 82 -9.82 -2.56 4.04
N GLU A 83 -9.91 -2.78 2.73
CA GLU A 83 -9.77 -4.11 2.10
C GLU A 83 -8.42 -4.75 2.46
N ALA A 84 -7.32 -3.98 2.37
CA ALA A 84 -5.99 -4.46 2.69
C ALA A 84 -5.82 -4.83 4.18
N THR A 85 -6.58 -4.18 5.08
CA THR A 85 -6.52 -4.42 6.52
C THR A 85 -7.45 -5.56 6.94
N GLY A 86 -8.67 -5.61 6.40
CA GLY A 86 -9.66 -6.65 6.64
C GLY A 86 -9.14 -8.03 6.22
N LEU A 87 -8.57 -8.13 5.02
CA LEU A 87 -7.98 -9.38 4.53
C LEU A 87 -6.84 -9.89 5.44
N ARG A 88 -6.01 -8.99 5.95
CA ARG A 88 -4.91 -9.36 6.87
C ARG A 88 -5.43 -9.87 8.21
N LEU A 89 -6.50 -9.29 8.72
CA LEU A 89 -7.12 -9.72 9.97
C LEU A 89 -7.72 -11.12 9.81
N GLU A 90 -8.46 -11.38 8.74
CA GLU A 90 -9.09 -12.68 8.48
C GLU A 90 -8.05 -13.78 8.24
N ILE A 91 -6.99 -13.51 7.46
CA ILE A 91 -5.88 -14.46 7.28
C ILE A 91 -5.17 -14.74 8.63
N GLY A 92 -5.01 -13.72 9.47
CA GLY A 92 -4.44 -13.87 10.81
C GLY A 92 -5.27 -14.78 11.72
N LYS A 93 -6.60 -14.59 11.73
CA LYS A 93 -7.54 -15.45 12.48
C LYS A 93 -7.51 -16.89 11.95
N GLN A 94 -7.51 -17.06 10.62
CA GLN A 94 -7.48 -18.38 9.99
C GLN A 94 -6.17 -19.11 10.32
N ALA A 95 -5.03 -18.42 10.32
CA ALA A 95 -3.75 -19.00 10.71
C ALA A 95 -3.71 -19.40 12.20
N GLN A 96 -4.31 -18.59 13.09
CA GLN A 96 -4.43 -18.94 14.51
C GLN A 96 -5.30 -20.19 14.72
N LEU A 97 -6.45 -20.27 14.06
CA LEU A 97 -7.33 -21.45 14.12
C LEU A 97 -6.63 -22.71 13.59
N LEU A 98 -5.87 -22.58 12.49
CA LEU A 98 -5.10 -23.70 11.94
C LEU A 98 -4.05 -24.22 12.92
N ASN A 99 -3.32 -23.33 13.60
CA ASN A 99 -2.34 -23.74 14.61
C ASN A 99 -3.01 -24.47 15.77
N GLN A 100 -4.18 -24.01 16.23
CA GLN A 100 -4.93 -24.69 17.29
C GLN A 100 -5.39 -26.10 16.91
N LEU A 101 -5.70 -26.35 15.63
CA LEU A 101 -6.07 -27.68 15.13
C LEU A 101 -4.88 -28.62 14.96
N LEU A 102 -3.68 -28.08 14.72
CA LEU A 102 -2.46 -28.87 14.53
C LEU A 102 -1.76 -29.19 15.86
N ASP A 103 -1.86 -28.29 16.84
CA ASP A 103 -1.28 -28.46 18.18
C ASP A 103 -2.23 -29.17 19.16
N GLY A 104 -3.47 -29.46 18.74
CA GLY A 104 -4.52 -30.12 19.52
C GLY A 104 -4.65 -31.61 19.26
#